data_AF-A0A522X567-F1
#
_entry.id   AF-A0A522X567-F1
#
_cell.length_a   1.000
_cell.length_b   1.000
_cell.length_c   1.000
_cell.angle_alpha   90.00
_cell.angle_beta   90.00
_cell.angle_gamma   90.00
#
_symmetry.space_group_name_H-M   'P 1'
#
loop_
_entity.id
_entity.type
_entity.pdbx_description
1 polymer ?
#
loop_
_entity_poly.entity_id
_entity_poly.type
_entity_poly.pdbx_seq_one_letter_code
_entity_poly.pdbx_strand_id
1 'polypeptide(L)'
;MLLSGSANRAKSWSCEHCENWNNIKDRTICLTCYWAYPENYSHIATRQIRRLDLVWQGKEIDIYEKLKTEAHLLEKEIPSFVKEILEREILRKRT
;
A
#
# COMPACT_ATOMS: atom_id res chain seq x y z
N MET A 1 7.63 2.42 -11.01
CA MET A 1 6.88 2.51 -12.29
C MET A 1 6.12 1.19 -12.47
N LEU A 2 4.80 1.27 -12.63
CA LEU A 2 3.87 0.13 -12.70
C LEU A 2 3.91 -0.57 -14.07
N LEU A 3 5.08 -1.06 -14.46
CA LEU A 3 5.33 -1.59 -15.81
C LEU A 3 5.15 -3.09 -15.95
N SER A 4 4.97 -3.81 -14.85
CA SER A 4 4.74 -5.24 -14.92
C SER A 4 3.35 -5.56 -15.46
N GLY A 5 3.20 -6.72 -16.10
CA GLY A 5 1.89 -7.22 -16.52
C GLY A 5 0.92 -7.37 -15.33
N SER A 6 1.43 -7.75 -14.15
CA SER A 6 0.65 -7.82 -12.91
C SER A 6 0.11 -6.45 -12.48
N ALA A 7 0.93 -5.41 -12.55
CA ALA A 7 0.53 -4.05 -12.21
C ALA A 7 -0.53 -3.52 -13.18
N ASN A 8 -0.38 -3.78 -14.49
CA ASN A 8 -1.38 -3.39 -15.49
C ASN A 8 -2.71 -4.11 -15.30
N ARG A 9 -2.71 -5.40 -14.98
CA ARG A 9 -3.94 -6.14 -14.65
C ARG A 9 -4.64 -5.57 -13.41
N ALA A 10 -3.87 -5.29 -12.36
CA ALA A 10 -4.41 -4.69 -11.13
C ALA A 10 -4.98 -3.27 -11.39
N LYS A 11 -4.34 -2.49 -12.26
CA LYS A 11 -4.88 -1.21 -12.75
C LYS A 11 -6.22 -1.40 -13.46
N SER A 12 -6.30 -2.30 -14.44
CA SER A 12 -7.54 -2.56 -15.19
C SER A 12 -8.69 -2.91 -14.26
N TRP A 13 -8.49 -3.88 -13.38
CA TRP A 13 -9.50 -4.27 -12.39
C TRP A 13 -9.90 -3.09 -11.49
N SER A 14 -8.93 -2.31 -11.00
CA SER A 14 -9.23 -1.15 -10.15
C SER A 14 -10.03 -0.08 -10.90
N CYS A 15 -9.72 0.16 -12.17
CA CYS A 15 -10.42 1.12 -13.00
C CYS A 15 -11.85 0.65 -13.30
N GLU A 16 -12.07 -0.62 -13.62
CA GLU A 16 -13.41 -1.19 -13.85
C GLU A 16 -14.34 -1.01 -12.64
N HIS A 17 -13.79 -0.96 -11.43
CA HIS A 17 -14.53 -0.79 -10.17
C HIS A 17 -14.43 0.63 -9.59
N CYS A 18 -13.92 1.59 -10.36
CA CYS A 18 -13.72 2.97 -9.93
C CYS A 18 -14.95 3.83 -10.22
N GLU A 19 -15.41 4.61 -9.24
CA GLU A 19 -16.53 5.54 -9.41
C GLU A 19 -16.28 6.57 -10.52
N ASN A 20 -15.05 7.07 -10.59
CA ASN A 20 -14.67 7.99 -11.66
C ASN A 20 -14.71 7.33 -13.04
N TRP A 21 -14.41 6.04 -13.12
CA TRP A 21 -14.53 5.32 -14.39
C TRP A 21 -15.98 5.01 -14.71
N ASN A 22 -16.83 4.66 -13.76
CA ASN A 22 -18.19 4.22 -14.08
C ASN A 22 -19.15 5.40 -14.33
N ASN A 23 -18.98 6.51 -13.61
CA ASN A 23 -19.97 7.59 -13.59
C ASN A 23 -19.38 8.98 -13.90
N ILE A 24 -18.34 9.42 -13.17
CA ILE A 24 -17.91 10.83 -13.18
C ILE A 24 -17.10 11.21 -14.44
N LYS A 25 -16.21 10.32 -14.89
CA LYS A 25 -15.34 10.48 -16.07
C LYS A 25 -14.44 11.74 -16.06
N ASP A 26 -14.02 12.21 -14.87
CA ASP A 26 -13.13 13.37 -14.74
C ASP A 26 -11.65 12.96 -14.77
N ARG A 27 -10.91 13.53 -15.72
CA ARG A 27 -9.46 13.31 -15.86
C ARG A 27 -8.69 13.77 -14.63
N THR A 28 -9.08 14.85 -13.96
CA THR A 28 -8.35 15.41 -12.81
C THR A 28 -8.30 14.42 -11.64
N ILE A 29 -9.36 13.63 -11.46
CA ILE A 29 -9.39 12.53 -10.50
C ILE A 29 -8.36 11.47 -10.90
N CYS A 30 -8.33 11.04 -12.16
CA CYS A 30 -7.32 10.07 -12.61
C CYS A 30 -5.88 10.57 -12.39
N LEU A 31 -5.62 11.87 -12.58
CA LEU A 31 -4.29 12.47 -12.38
C LEU A 31 -3.82 12.49 -10.92
N THR A 32 -4.69 12.18 -9.96
CA THR A 32 -4.31 12.06 -8.53
C THR A 32 -4.43 10.63 -7.99
N CYS A 33 -4.64 9.66 -8.88
CA CYS A 33 -4.76 8.24 -8.56
C CYS A 33 -3.39 7.53 -8.58
N TYR A 34 -3.20 6.54 -7.69
CA TYR A 34 -2.00 5.70 -7.64
C TYR A 34 -1.62 5.08 -8.99
N TRP A 35 -2.61 4.67 -9.78
CA TRP A 35 -2.38 4.03 -11.08
C TRP A 35 -1.87 5.00 -12.17
N ALA A 36 -1.93 6.30 -11.92
CA ALA A 36 -1.36 7.32 -12.79
C ALA A 36 -0.01 7.81 -12.26
N TYR A 37 0.07 8.19 -10.98
CA TYR A 37 1.26 8.77 -10.35
C TYR A 37 1.50 8.16 -8.95
N PRO A 38 2.05 6.93 -8.86
CA PRO A 38 2.20 6.20 -7.60
C PRO A 38 3.11 6.89 -6.57
N GLU A 39 3.98 7.79 -7.01
CA GLU A 39 4.85 8.62 -6.18
C GLU A 39 4.12 9.78 -5.49
N ASN A 40 3.00 10.27 -6.06
CA ASN A 40 2.31 11.45 -5.58
C ASN A 40 0.79 11.34 -5.81
N TYR A 41 0.16 10.40 -5.13
CA TYR A 41 -1.27 10.13 -5.25
C TYR A 41 -2.02 10.40 -3.95
N SER A 42 -3.31 10.73 -4.09
CA SER A 42 -4.22 10.95 -2.99
C SER A 42 -5.22 9.81 -2.79
N HIS A 43 -5.34 8.89 -3.74
CA HIS A 43 -6.31 7.81 -3.67
C HIS A 43 -5.98 6.63 -4.61
N ILE A 44 -6.69 5.52 -4.41
CA ILE A 44 -6.72 4.39 -5.34
C ILE A 44 -8.18 4.13 -5.70
N ALA A 45 -8.54 4.27 -6.98
CA ALA A 45 -9.91 4.10 -7.47
C ALA A 45 -10.94 4.87 -6.60
N THR A 46 -10.73 6.20 -6.49
CA THR A 46 -11.47 7.15 -5.63
C THR A 46 -11.53 6.85 -4.12
N ARG A 47 -10.87 5.80 -3.63
CA ARG A 47 -10.80 5.47 -2.20
C ARG A 47 -9.53 6.03 -1.56
N GLN A 48 -9.66 6.59 -0.35
CA GLN A 48 -8.55 7.13 0.44
C GLN A 48 -7.65 6.01 0.98
N ILE A 49 -6.81 5.47 0.10
CA ILE A 49 -5.90 4.36 0.39
C ILE A 49 -4.47 4.88 0.24
N ARG A 50 -3.59 4.49 1.16
CA ARG A 50 -2.14 4.59 1.01
C ARG A 50 -1.56 3.18 1.11
N ARG A 51 -0.89 2.78 0.05
CA ARG A 51 -0.20 1.51 -0.10
C ARG A 51 1.29 1.72 0.14
N LEU A 52 1.85 0.85 0.96
CA LEU A 52 3.29 0.69 1.16
C LEU A 52 3.61 -0.78 0.86
N ASP A 53 4.50 -1.02 -0.09
CA ASP A 53 5.02 -2.37 -0.38
C ASP A 53 6.37 -2.52 0.33
N LEU A 54 6.48 -3.56 1.16
CA LEU A 54 7.72 -3.91 1.86
C LEU A 54 8.22 -5.25 1.31
N VAL A 55 9.51 -5.31 0.99
CA VAL A 55 10.17 -6.52 0.51
C VAL A 55 11.43 -6.70 1.33
N TRP A 56 11.57 -7.87 1.95
CA TRP A 56 12.80 -8.30 2.61
C TRP A 56 13.51 -9.27 1.66
N GLN A 57 14.77 -9.00 1.33
CA GLN A 57 15.54 -9.84 0.42
C GLN A 57 16.91 -10.20 1.01
N GLY A 58 17.38 -11.41 0.71
CA GLY A 58 18.70 -11.87 1.14
C GLY A 58 18.84 -11.86 2.66
N LYS A 59 19.79 -11.08 3.20
CA LYS A 59 20.05 -11.02 4.64
C LYS A 59 18.90 -10.40 5.45
N GLU A 60 18.02 -9.63 4.83
CA GLU A 60 16.89 -9.01 5.51
C GLU A 60 15.80 -10.03 5.87
N ILE A 61 15.84 -11.24 5.28
CA ILE A 61 14.88 -12.31 5.58
C ILE A 61 14.90 -12.66 7.08
N ASP A 62 16.06 -12.61 7.73
CA ASP A 62 16.18 -12.86 9.18
C ASP A 62 15.34 -11.87 10.01
N ILE A 63 15.16 -10.64 9.53
CA ILE A 63 14.31 -9.64 10.17
C ILE A 63 12.84 -10.00 9.97
N TYR A 64 12.47 -10.44 8.77
CA TYR A 64 11.11 -10.88 8.49
C TYR A 64 10.70 -12.08 9.34
N GLU A 65 11.57 -13.09 9.50
CA GLU A 65 11.27 -14.26 10.34
C GLU A 65 11.12 -13.90 11.82
N LYS A 66 11.91 -12.94 12.32
CA LYS A 66 11.71 -12.38 13.66
C LYS A 66 10.38 -11.66 13.77
N LEU A 67 10.03 -10.79 12.82
CA LEU A 67 8.74 -10.09 12.81
C LEU A 67 7.56 -11.06 12.81
N LYS A 68 7.64 -12.14 12.03
CA LYS A 68 6.64 -13.21 11.97
C LYS A 68 6.51 -13.94 13.30
N THR A 69 7.63 -14.28 13.94
CA THR A 69 7.63 -14.95 15.25
C THR A 69 6.99 -14.07 16.32
N GLU A 70 7.39 -12.81 16.41
CA GLU A 70 6.83 -11.85 17.36
C GLU A 70 5.34 -11.60 17.11
N ALA A 71 4.92 -11.43 15.85
CA ALA A 71 3.52 -11.28 15.50
C ALA A 71 2.69 -12.51 15.94
N HIS A 72 3.22 -13.72 15.77
CA HIS A 72 2.57 -14.94 16.20
C HIS A 72 2.43 -15.03 17.72
N LEU A 73 3.48 -14.70 18.48
CA LEU A 73 3.45 -14.68 19.95
C LEU A 73 2.44 -13.67 20.50
N LEU A 74 2.18 -12.59 19.77
CA LEU A 74 1.20 -11.56 20.11
C LEU A 74 -0.19 -11.83 19.53
N GLU A 75 -0.40 -12.96 18.84
CA GLU A 75 -1.64 -13.31 18.14
C GLU A 75 -2.11 -12.24 17.14
N LYS A 76 -1.16 -11.65 16.41
CA LYS A 76 -1.40 -10.59 15.42
C LYS A 76 -1.04 -11.01 14.02
N GLU A 77 -1.82 -10.51 13.07
CA GLU A 77 -1.44 -10.51 11.67
C GLU A 77 -0.20 -9.63 11.44
N ILE A 78 0.78 -10.14 10.69
CA ILE A 78 2.06 -9.44 10.43
C ILE A 78 1.83 -8.01 9.91
N PRO A 79 0.94 -7.74 8.93
CA PRO A 79 0.73 -6.38 8.45
C PRO A 79 0.21 -5.42 9.53
N SER A 80 -0.64 -5.89 10.42
CA SER A 80 -1.17 -5.09 11.53
C SER A 80 -0.07 -4.80 12.55
N PHE A 81 0.72 -5.82 12.89
CA PHE A 81 1.86 -5.66 13.79
C PHE A 81 2.91 -4.67 13.27
N VAL A 82 3.24 -4.75 11.97
CA VAL A 82 4.15 -3.80 11.32
C VAL A 82 3.60 -2.37 11.36
N LYS A 83 2.29 -2.17 11.11
CA LYS A 83 1.67 -0.83 11.21
C LYS A 83 1.79 -0.25 12.62
N GLU A 84 1.58 -1.06 13.65
CA GLU A 84 1.74 -0.62 15.05
C GLU A 84 3.19 -0.25 15.40
N ILE A 85 4.17 -1.00 14.89
CA ILE A 85 5.59 -0.65 15.06
C ILE A 85 5.88 0.72 14.43
N LEU A 86 5.42 0.95 13.20
CA LEU A 86 5.63 2.21 12.49
C LEU A 86 4.94 3.38 13.20
N GLU A 87 3.71 3.18 13.69
CA GLU A 87 2.98 4.19 14.45
C GLU A 87 3.71 4.57 15.74
N ARG A 88 4.16 3.58 16.52
CA ARG A 88 4.94 3.82 17.73
C ARG A 88 6.23 4.60 17.46
N GLU A 89 6.94 4.28 16.38
CA GLU A 89 8.18 4.96 16.02
C GLU A 89 7.94 6.42 15.60
N ILE A 90 6.86 6.70 14.88
CA ILE A 90 6.48 8.08 14.51
C ILE A 90 6.12 8.89 15.76
N LEU A 91 5.36 8.30 16.69
CA LEU A 91 4.96 8.98 17.93
C LEU A 91 6.16 9.25 18.83
N ARG A 92 7.12 8.32 18.91
CA ARG A 92 8.35 8.48 19.70
C ARG A 92 9.20 9.68 19.25
N LYS A 93 9.25 9.97 17.95
CA LYS A 93 10.03 11.09 17.39
C LYS A 93 9.37 12.45 17.55
N ARG A 94 8.11 12.51 17.96
CA ARG A 94 7.38 13.77 18.21
C ARG A 94 7.53 14.28 19.65
N THR A 95 8.21 13.52 20.50
CA THR A 95 8.54 13.83 21.89
C THR A 95 10.02 14.13 22.02
#